data_AF-A0A820M6U3-F1
#
_entry.id   AF-A0A820M6U3-F1
#
_cell.length_a   1.000
_cell.length_b   1.000
_cell.length_c   1.000
_cell.angle_alpha   90.00
_cell.angle_beta   90.00
_cell.angle_gamma   90.00
#
_symmetry.space_group_name_H-M   'P 1'
#
loop_
_entity.id
_entity.type
_entity.pdbx_description
1 polymer ?
#
loop_
_entity_poly.entity_id
_entity_poly.type
_entity_poly.pdbx_seq_one_letter_code
_entity_poly.pdbx_strand_id
1 'polypeptide(L)'
;MYANVVGPIDIAIKGVCKNFTYSELYEICALCTVLGCNIRSVYPKIDFHPDMAVMNNIFTPAPSVTANYEITILWSHAWDEMRARAVNNNVWSPNHFVPLMSL
;
A
#
# COMPACT_ATOMS: atom_id res chain seq x y z
N MET A 1 5.21 13.56 3.21
CA MET A 1 5.15 13.76 1.74
C MET A 1 4.26 12.66 1.21
N TYR A 2 3.10 13.00 0.63
CA TYR A 2 2.16 11.99 0.13
C TYR A 2 2.82 11.26 -1.05
N ALA A 3 2.83 9.92 -1.01
CA ALA A 3 3.49 9.08 -2.01
C ALA A 3 2.52 8.63 -3.12
N ASN A 4 1.60 9.53 -3.48
CA ASN A 4 0.74 9.44 -4.66
C ASN A 4 1.46 9.90 -5.95
N VAL A 5 2.75 10.25 -5.86
CA VAL A 5 3.54 10.71 -7.01
C VAL A 5 4.29 9.52 -7.61
N VAL A 6 3.73 8.95 -8.67
CA VAL A 6 4.46 8.05 -9.56
C VAL A 6 5.59 8.87 -10.19
N GLY A 7 6.80 8.76 -9.64
CA GLY A 7 8.01 9.19 -10.34
C GLY A 7 8.18 8.38 -11.64
N PRO A 8 9.12 8.76 -12.53
CA PRO A 8 9.48 7.93 -13.68
C PRO A 8 9.60 6.45 -13.28
N ILE A 9 9.07 5.53 -14.08
CA ILE A 9 9.00 4.08 -13.81
C ILE A 9 10.32 3.55 -13.23
N ASP A 10 11.45 4.04 -13.77
CA ASP A 10 12.80 3.68 -13.38
C ASP A 10 13.14 4.03 -11.91
N ILE A 11 12.61 5.14 -11.39
CA ILE A 11 12.81 5.58 -10.01
C ILE A 11 11.98 4.72 -9.06
N ALA A 12 10.73 4.40 -9.43
CA ALA A 12 9.87 3.51 -8.64
C ALA A 12 10.50 2.11 -8.53
N ILE A 13 10.94 1.52 -9.66
CA ILE A 13 11.63 0.21 -9.67
C ILE A 13 12.89 0.24 -8.80
N LYS A 14 13.72 1.28 -8.92
CA LYS A 14 14.92 1.44 -8.07
C LYS A 14 14.58 1.63 -6.59
N GLY A 15 13.39 2.15 -6.27
CA GLY A 15 12.86 2.26 -4.92
C GLY A 15 12.52 0.89 -4.33
N VAL A 16 11.76 0.07 -5.06
CA VAL A 16 11.35 -1.28 -4.61
C VAL A 16 12.54 -2.21 -4.45
N CYS A 17 13.51 -2.17 -5.36
CA CYS A 17 14.64 -3.10 -5.35
C CYS A 17 15.67 -2.85 -4.23
N LYS A 18 15.46 -1.84 -3.37
CA LYS A 18 16.32 -1.56 -2.22
C LYS A 18 15.82 -2.31 -1.00
N ASN A 19 16.73 -2.90 -0.23
CA ASN A 19 16.36 -3.50 1.05
C ASN A 19 15.80 -2.44 2.00
N PHE A 20 14.76 -2.81 2.74
CA PHE A 20 14.12 -1.99 3.78
C PHE A 20 13.50 -0.68 3.27
N THR A 21 13.08 -0.64 2.01
CA THR A 21 12.26 0.47 1.51
C THR A 21 10.79 0.28 1.87
N TYR A 22 10.09 1.41 1.93
CA TYR A 22 8.69 1.46 2.30
C TYR A 22 7.80 1.11 1.12
N SER A 23 6.69 0.47 1.46
CA SER A 23 5.76 0.00 0.44
C SER A 23 4.87 1.09 -0.11
N GLU A 24 4.53 0.96 -1.38
CA GLU A 24 3.81 1.96 -2.17
C GLU A 24 2.66 1.32 -2.97
N LEU A 25 1.67 2.11 -3.40
CA LEU A 25 0.48 1.58 -4.09
C LEU A 25 0.80 0.80 -5.37
N TYR A 26 1.82 1.20 -6.11
CA TYR A 26 2.20 0.52 -7.34
C TYR A 26 2.76 -0.89 -7.09
N GLU A 27 3.31 -1.15 -5.89
CA GLU A 27 3.72 -2.49 -5.50
C GLU A 27 2.52 -3.40 -5.30
N ILE A 28 1.38 -2.87 -4.82
CA ILE A 28 0.13 -3.66 -4.73
C ILE A 28 -0.39 -4.00 -6.12
N CYS A 29 -0.34 -3.06 -7.08
CA CYS A 29 -0.69 -3.32 -8.48
C CYS A 29 0.22 -4.38 -9.12
N ALA A 30 1.53 -4.34 -8.83
CA ALA A 30 2.46 -5.35 -9.30
C ALA A 30 2.19 -6.70 -8.61
N LEU A 31 1.96 -6.69 -7.29
CA LEU A 31 1.74 -7.87 -6.47
C LEU A 31 0.48 -8.62 -6.88
N CYS A 32 -0.64 -7.93 -7.13
CA CYS A 32 -1.87 -8.58 -7.59
C CYS A 32 -1.65 -9.29 -8.94
N THR A 33 -0.88 -8.66 -9.84
CA THR A 33 -0.52 -9.24 -11.13
C THR A 33 0.38 -10.48 -10.99
N VAL A 34 1.39 -10.41 -10.12
CA VAL A 34 2.31 -11.54 -9.86
C VAL A 34 1.59 -12.71 -9.19
N LEU A 35 0.73 -12.44 -8.21
CA LEU A 35 -0.02 -13.47 -7.48
C LEU A 35 -1.21 -14.02 -8.28
N GLY A 36 -1.63 -13.32 -9.33
CA GLY A 36 -2.81 -13.70 -10.12
C GLY A 36 -4.12 -13.64 -9.32
N CYS A 37 -4.23 -12.74 -8.35
CA CYS A 37 -5.42 -12.60 -7.51
C CYS A 37 -5.79 -11.15 -7.22
N ASN A 38 -7.04 -10.91 -6.84
CA ASN A 38 -7.47 -9.59 -6.37
C ASN A 38 -6.85 -9.30 -5.01
N ILE A 39 -6.42 -8.05 -4.79
CA ILE A 39 -5.96 -7.58 -3.50
C ILE A 39 -6.88 -6.45 -3.03
N ARG A 40 -7.59 -6.67 -1.92
CA ARG A 40 -8.31 -5.61 -1.20
C ARG A 40 -7.33 -4.88 -0.29
N SER A 41 -7.10 -3.62 -0.61
CA SER A 41 -6.31 -2.73 0.21
C SER A 41 -7.19 -1.98 1.20
N VAL A 42 -6.77 -1.96 2.47
CA VAL A 42 -7.43 -1.22 3.55
C VAL A 42 -6.46 -0.21 4.14
N TYR A 43 -6.83 1.05 4.10
CA TYR A 43 -6.14 2.16 4.76
C TYR A 43 -6.92 2.55 6.03
N PRO A 44 -6.28 2.62 7.20
CA PRO A 44 -6.95 2.95 8.45
C PRO A 44 -7.47 4.39 8.44
N LYS A 45 -8.59 4.66 9.11
CA LYS A 45 -9.19 6.01 9.18
C LYS A 45 -8.43 6.93 10.17
N ILE A 46 -7.12 7.08 9.98
CA ILE A 46 -6.23 7.94 10.74
C ILE A 46 -5.71 9.01 9.77
N ASP A 47 -5.96 10.29 10.07
CA ASP A 47 -5.63 11.43 9.21
C ASP A 47 -6.08 11.25 7.75
N PHE A 48 -7.23 10.59 7.57
CA PHE A 48 -7.70 10.20 6.26
C PHE A 48 -8.18 11.42 5.46
N HIS A 49 -7.58 11.63 4.29
CA HIS A 49 -8.00 12.64 3.33
C HIS A 49 -8.72 12.01 2.13
N PRO A 50 -9.63 12.74 1.45
CA PRO A 50 -10.39 12.20 0.32
C PRO A 50 -9.53 11.64 -0.83
N ASP A 51 -8.35 12.20 -1.05
CA ASP A 51 -7.37 11.73 -2.04
C ASP A 51 -6.75 10.37 -1.68
N MET A 52 -6.77 9.99 -0.40
CA MET A 52 -6.34 8.66 0.07
C MET A 52 -7.38 7.56 -0.20
N ALA A 53 -8.54 7.88 -0.76
CA ALA A 53 -9.55 6.89 -1.12
C ALA A 53 -9.01 5.82 -2.08
N VAL A 54 -8.02 6.15 -2.91
CA VAL A 54 -7.33 5.18 -3.78
C VAL A 54 -6.64 4.05 -3.00
N MET A 55 -6.22 4.31 -1.75
CA MET A 55 -5.61 3.30 -0.88
C MET A 55 -6.63 2.34 -0.26
N ASN A 56 -7.93 2.68 -0.32
CA ASN A 56 -9.05 1.86 0.13
C ASN A 56 -9.79 1.27 -1.07
N ASN A 57 -9.10 0.47 -1.89
CA ASN A 57 -9.62 -0.07 -3.15
C ASN A 57 -9.28 -1.55 -3.36
N ILE A 58 -9.94 -2.17 -4.34
CA ILE A 58 -9.62 -3.51 -4.83
C ILE A 58 -8.73 -3.37 -6.06
N PHE A 59 -7.56 -3.98 -6.00
CA PHE A 59 -6.59 -4.03 -7.09
C PHE A 59 -6.73 -5.36 -7.83
N THR A 60 -6.93 -5.28 -9.13
CA THR A 60 -7.16 -6.44 -10.01
C THR A 60 -5.92 -6.69 -10.86
N PRO A 61 -5.53 -7.96 -11.09
CA PRO A 61 -4.42 -8.32 -11.99
C PRO A 61 -4.58 -7.77 -13.41
N ALA A 62 -3.46 -7.51 -14.09
CA ALA A 62 -3.42 -7.17 -15.51
C ALA A 62 -2.55 -8.18 -16.30
N PRO A 63 -3.12 -8.97 -17.25
CA PRO A 63 -4.52 -8.99 -17.66
C PRO A 63 -5.43 -9.55 -16.56
N SER A 64 -6.72 -9.18 -16.62
CA SER A 64 -7.69 -9.65 -15.65
C SER A 64 -7.82 -11.17 -15.70
N VAL A 65 -7.65 -11.81 -14.56
CA VAL A 65 -7.86 -13.25 -14.37
C VAL A 65 -9.08 -13.45 -13.47
N THR A 66 -9.80 -14.55 -13.67
CA THR A 66 -10.85 -14.98 -12.74
C THR A 66 -10.17 -15.48 -11.46
N ALA A 67 -9.89 -14.56 -10.55
CA ALA A 67 -9.32 -14.89 -9.25
C ALA A 67 -10.40 -15.54 -8.36
N ASN A 68 -10.19 -16.79 -7.96
CA ASN A 68 -11.10 -17.50 -7.06
C ASN A 68 -10.94 -17.09 -5.57
N TYR A 69 -9.99 -16.20 -5.27
CA TYR A 69 -9.72 -15.72 -3.92
C TYR A 69 -9.28 -14.26 -3.95
N GLU A 70 -9.59 -13.54 -2.88
CA GLU A 70 -9.21 -12.16 -2.62
C GLU A 70 -8.29 -12.12 -1.41
N ILE A 71 -7.12 -11.50 -1.53
CA ILE A 71 -6.24 -11.26 -0.38
C ILE A 71 -6.57 -9.88 0.18
N THR A 72 -6.74 -9.76 1.50
CA THR A 72 -6.90 -8.46 2.15
C THR A 72 -5.59 -8.03 2.80
N ILE A 73 -5.20 -6.78 2.62
CA ILE A 73 -4.05 -6.16 3.29
C ILE A 73 -4.48 -4.91 4.05
N LEU A 74 -3.73 -4.59 5.10
CA LEU A 74 -3.88 -3.37 5.89
C LEU A 74 -2.61 -2.52 5.82
N TRP A 75 -2.75 -1.26 5.41
CA TRP A 75 -1.70 -0.26 5.53
C TRP A 75 -1.39 0.01 7.00
N SER A 76 -0.12 -0.07 7.36
CA SER A 76 0.35 0.00 8.73
C SER A 76 1.65 0.79 8.84
N HIS A 77 2.10 0.99 10.07
CA HIS A 77 3.33 1.67 10.40
C HIS A 77 4.16 0.84 11.37
N ALA A 78 5.48 0.73 11.15
CA ALA A 78 6.36 -0.10 11.97
C ALA A 78 6.58 0.47 13.40
N TRP A 79 6.27 1.75 13.59
CA TRP A 79 6.26 2.41 14.90
C TRP A 79 4.83 2.66 15.37
N ASP A 80 4.68 2.81 16.69
CA ASP A 80 3.45 3.30 17.29
C ASP A 80 3.06 4.69 16.74
N GLU A 81 1.78 5.04 16.88
CA GLU A 81 1.22 6.26 16.31
C GLU A 81 1.95 7.52 16.79
N MET A 82 2.30 7.60 18.08
CA MET A 82 2.94 8.79 18.66
C MET A 82 4.30 9.03 18.01
N ARG A 83 5.12 7.97 17.87
CA ARG A 83 6.41 8.05 17.19
C ARG A 83 6.27 8.33 15.70
N ALA A 84 5.31 7.68 15.03
CA ALA A 84 5.05 7.89 13.60
C ALA A 84 4.71 9.37 13.31
N ARG A 85 3.88 9.99 14.15
CA ARG A 85 3.50 11.41 14.04
C ARG A 85 4.67 12.35 14.34
N ALA A 86 5.45 12.06 15.37
CA ALA A 86 6.54 12.94 15.81
C ALA A 86 7.58 13.19 14.71
N VAL A 87 7.83 12.21 13.84
CA VAL A 87 8.79 12.34 12.73
C VAL A 87 8.17 12.90 11.44
N ASN A 88 6.84 13.03 11.38
CA ASN A 88 6.11 13.36 10.15
C ASN A 88 5.17 14.56 10.36
N ASN A 89 5.70 15.63 10.96
CA ASN A 89 4.96 16.89 11.16
C ASN A 89 3.58 16.71 11.83
N ASN A 90 3.50 15.79 12.80
CA ASN A 90 2.30 15.41 13.52
C ASN A 90 1.20 14.72 12.68
N VAL A 91 1.53 14.30 11.45
CA VAL A 91 0.65 13.55 10.54
C VAL A 91 1.04 12.08 10.55
N TRP A 92 0.04 11.19 10.59
CA TRP A 92 0.27 9.76 10.41
C TRP A 92 0.32 9.40 8.93
N SER A 93 1.27 8.57 8.54
CA SER A 93 1.34 7.95 7.21
C SER A 93 1.82 6.51 7.33
N PRO A 94 1.32 5.57 6.53
CA PRO A 94 1.83 4.21 6.55
C PRO A 94 3.22 4.16 5.95
N ASN A 95 3.94 3.08 6.26
CA ASN A 95 5.24 2.79 5.68
C ASN A 95 5.39 1.34 5.20
N HIS A 96 4.39 0.49 5.48
CA HIS A 96 4.28 -0.87 4.95
C HIS A 96 2.82 -1.31 4.97
N PHE A 97 2.55 -2.52 4.48
CA PHE A 97 1.27 -3.19 4.67
C PHE A 97 1.47 -4.61 5.22
N VAL A 98 0.44 -5.14 5.86
CA VAL A 98 0.41 -6.50 6.40
C VAL A 98 -0.80 -7.27 5.85
N PRO A 99 -0.70 -8.58 5.62
CA PRO A 99 -1.86 -9.39 5.25
C PRO A 99 -2.84 -9.48 6.42
N LEU A 100 -4.13 -9.32 6.13
CA LEU A 100 -5.21 -9.64 7.05
C LEU A 100 -5.69 -11.06 6.76
N MET A 101 -5.54 -11.94 7.74
CA MET A 101 -6.11 -13.28 7.65
C MET A 101 -7.59 -13.21 8.00
N SER A 102 -8.45 -13.70 7.11
CA SER A 102 -9.84 -13.96 7.45
C SER A 102 -9.88 -15.10 8.47
N LEU A 103 -10.63 -14.90 9.57
CA LEU A 103 -10.99 -15.97 10.50
C LEU A 103 -11.90 -17.00 9.83
#